data_AF-A0A8J5C0R5-F1
#
_entry.id   AF-A0A8J5C0R5-F1
#
_cell.length_a   1.000
_cell.length_b   1.000
_cell.length_c   1.000
_cell.angle_alpha   90.00
_cell.angle_beta   90.00
_cell.angle_gamma   90.00
#
_symmetry.space_group_name_H-M   'P 1'
#
loop_
_entity.id
_entity.type
_entity.pdbx_description
1 polymer ?
#
loop_
_entity_poly.entity_id
_entity_poly.type
_entity_poly.pdbx_seq_one_letter_code
_entity_poly.pdbx_strand_id
1 'polypeptide(L)'
;MAARIKLNITSHCQFWFAGEEAPVVTRVIEYRYVWIRTFGNFKNGILQPYLMQCVIPPSHAHRIPDSVSVVGKRCDKPMNNLRVVYNPPPTPGRKKDFAVCVKGLDIDNDISVNIVEWLELMFLLGADKVFLYDYGSHPNITKVLRHYAARGKVDLKRLTLPGVQPNVRGLTRRYHKAKVTNKRQNEIIPYNDCLYRNIARYKFIVLVDIDEVIMPRNASGWRELMQQVAPKAMSGEAHPRSSYYVRNVYFLDSMQEKQGWDRNVPRFMHMLQHVHRAINYTAPTSYIKAFHDTERVQTLHNHFPFSCLMNNCSSISIPTTKAHLQHYRKDCVNDLRKLCAYYRNHTVMDQAILRYKEPLKRATLKTLRDLKFV
;
A
#
# COMPACT_ATOMS: atom_id res chain seq x y z
N MET A 1 8.93 -31.54 10.18
CA MET A 1 8.39 -30.21 9.74
C MET A 1 7.65 -30.41 8.44
N ALA A 2 6.39 -29.98 8.33
CA ALA A 2 5.63 -30.08 7.08
C ALA A 2 6.31 -29.30 5.95
N ALA A 3 6.24 -29.83 4.72
CA ALA A 3 6.72 -29.13 3.52
C ALA A 3 5.85 -27.87 3.30
N ARG A 4 6.47 -26.69 3.36
CA ARG A 4 5.76 -25.39 3.26
C ARG A 4 5.84 -24.74 1.89
N ILE A 5 6.52 -25.39 0.95
CA ILE A 5 6.81 -24.87 -0.39
C ILE A 5 5.87 -25.48 -1.44
N LYS A 6 5.83 -26.82 -1.47
CA LYS A 6 4.87 -27.60 -2.26
C LYS A 6 3.84 -28.12 -1.27
N LEU A 7 2.71 -27.42 -1.18
CA LEU A 7 1.60 -27.82 -0.35
C LEU A 7 0.96 -29.07 -0.95
N ASN A 8 1.19 -30.23 -0.32
CA ASN A 8 0.42 -31.44 -0.58
C ASN A 8 -0.54 -31.66 0.60
N ILE A 9 -1.43 -30.69 0.81
CA ILE A 9 -2.38 -30.69 1.92
C ILE A 9 -3.80 -30.49 1.39
N THR A 10 -4.71 -31.31 1.89
CA THR A 10 -6.15 -31.07 1.77
C THR A 10 -6.59 -30.35 3.03
N SER A 11 -7.27 -29.21 2.88
CA SER A 11 -7.89 -28.52 4.01
C SER A 11 -9.26 -27.98 3.61
N HIS A 12 -10.04 -27.61 4.62
CA HIS A 12 -11.43 -27.20 4.48
C HIS A 12 -11.65 -25.87 5.21
N CYS A 13 -12.46 -25.01 4.61
CA CYS A 13 -13.03 -23.84 5.27
C CYS A 13 -14.33 -24.24 5.97
N GLN A 14 -14.44 -23.92 7.25
CA GLN A 14 -15.67 -23.97 8.04
C GLN A 14 -16.20 -22.53 8.15
N PHE A 15 -17.25 -22.22 7.39
CA PHE A 15 -17.92 -20.92 7.42
C PHE A 15 -19.01 -20.90 8.49
N TRP A 16 -18.97 -19.91 9.37
CA TRP A 16 -19.97 -19.73 10.43
C TRP A 16 -20.91 -18.60 10.06
N PHE A 17 -22.20 -18.87 10.02
CA PHE A 17 -23.24 -17.90 9.71
C PHE A 17 -24.13 -17.67 10.94
N ALA A 18 -24.56 -16.42 11.15
CA ALA A 18 -25.52 -16.07 12.19
C ALA A 18 -26.78 -16.95 12.12
N GLY A 19 -27.16 -17.53 13.27
CA GLY A 19 -28.35 -18.37 13.42
C GLY A 19 -28.16 -19.85 13.07
N GLU A 20 -26.96 -20.29 12.70
CA GLU A 20 -26.67 -21.70 12.44
C GLU A 20 -25.90 -22.36 13.60
N GLU A 21 -26.29 -23.59 13.94
CA GLU A 21 -25.64 -24.38 14.99
C GLU A 21 -24.35 -25.08 14.51
N ALA A 22 -24.17 -25.20 13.20
CA ALA A 22 -23.05 -25.91 12.59
C ALA A 22 -22.43 -25.08 11.44
N PRO A 23 -21.13 -25.24 11.16
CA PRO A 23 -20.49 -24.52 10.07
C PRO A 23 -20.81 -25.14 8.71
N VAL A 24 -20.93 -24.28 7.70
CA VAL A 24 -20.95 -24.70 6.29
C VAL A 24 -19.53 -25.01 5.84
N VAL A 25 -19.27 -26.28 5.54
CA VAL A 25 -17.91 -26.75 5.24
C VAL A 25 -17.67 -26.87 3.74
N THR A 26 -16.58 -26.27 3.25
CA THR A 26 -16.16 -26.34 1.84
C THR A 26 -14.68 -26.65 1.73
N ARG A 27 -14.26 -27.29 0.63
CA ARG A 27 -12.85 -27.57 0.38
C ARG A 27 -12.11 -26.29 -0.01
N VAL A 28 -10.88 -26.11 0.46
CA VAL A 28 -9.96 -25.12 -0.11
C VAL A 28 -9.66 -25.53 -1.55
N ILE A 29 -10.02 -24.68 -2.51
CA ILE A 29 -9.86 -24.99 -3.95
C ILE A 29 -8.51 -24.53 -4.51
N GLU A 30 -7.87 -23.54 -3.88
CA GLU A 30 -6.59 -23.01 -4.32
C GLU A 30 -5.74 -22.55 -3.12
N TYR A 31 -4.44 -22.82 -3.22
CA TYR A 31 -3.39 -22.18 -2.42
C TYR A 31 -2.45 -21.43 -3.36
N ARG A 32 -2.67 -20.13 -3.48
CA ARG A 32 -1.87 -19.28 -4.35
C ARG A 32 -0.68 -18.74 -3.59
N TYR A 33 0.52 -19.11 -4.00
CA TYR A 33 1.75 -18.63 -3.39
C TYR A 33 1.96 -17.14 -3.73
N VAL A 34 2.12 -16.30 -2.71
CA VAL A 34 2.16 -14.83 -2.86
C VAL A 34 3.58 -14.33 -2.65
N TRP A 35 4.56 -14.87 -3.38
CA TRP A 35 5.95 -14.40 -3.39
C TRP A 35 6.67 -14.86 -4.66
N ILE A 36 7.73 -14.15 -5.05
CA ILE A 36 8.57 -14.53 -6.18
C ILE A 36 9.72 -15.40 -5.68
N ARG A 37 9.81 -16.64 -6.20
CA ARG A 37 10.77 -17.65 -5.72
C ARG A 37 12.23 -17.18 -5.76
N THR A 38 12.59 -16.43 -6.80
CA THR A 38 13.94 -15.90 -7.01
C THR A 38 14.29 -14.74 -6.08
N PHE A 39 13.32 -14.17 -5.35
CA PHE A 39 13.59 -13.10 -4.36
C PHE A 39 14.13 -13.65 -3.02
N GLY A 40 14.35 -14.96 -2.93
CA GLY A 40 14.83 -15.64 -1.72
C GLY A 40 13.70 -16.10 -0.81
N ASN A 41 14.06 -16.66 0.34
CA ASN A 41 13.16 -17.26 1.34
C ASN A 41 12.28 -18.44 0.88
N PHE A 42 12.34 -18.87 -0.38
CA PHE A 42 11.68 -20.07 -0.89
C PHE A 42 12.38 -21.36 -0.40
N LYS A 43 12.27 -21.65 0.90
CA LYS A 43 12.83 -22.84 1.54
C LYS A 43 12.00 -23.32 2.72
N ASN A 44 12.13 -24.61 3.06
CA ASN A 44 11.44 -25.21 4.20
C ASN A 44 11.94 -24.58 5.51
N GLY A 45 11.08 -24.57 6.53
CA GLY A 45 11.36 -23.93 7.83
C GLY A 45 11.08 -22.43 7.87
N ILE A 46 10.82 -21.77 6.73
CA ILE A 46 10.35 -20.38 6.67
C ILE A 46 8.83 -20.35 6.47
N LEU A 47 8.14 -19.42 7.12
CA LEU A 47 6.72 -19.16 6.88
C LEU A 47 6.53 -18.59 5.48
N GLN A 48 5.63 -19.20 4.71
CA GLN A 48 5.38 -18.83 3.31
C GLN A 48 4.00 -18.16 3.19
N PRO A 49 3.88 -17.06 2.43
CA PRO A 49 2.60 -16.38 2.23
C PRO A 49 1.77 -17.11 1.17
N TYR A 50 0.54 -17.44 1.52
CA TYR A 50 -0.44 -18.02 0.61
C TYR A 50 -1.76 -17.27 0.70
N LEU A 51 -2.40 -17.06 -0.45
CA LEU A 51 -3.83 -16.75 -0.53
C LEU A 51 -4.59 -18.06 -0.67
N MET A 52 -5.52 -18.31 0.25
CA MET A 52 -6.39 -19.50 0.23
C MET A 52 -7.75 -19.11 -0.29
N GLN A 53 -8.31 -19.93 -1.19
CA GLN A 53 -9.64 -19.69 -1.75
C GLN A 53 -10.62 -20.81 -1.37
N CYS A 54 -11.79 -20.40 -0.86
CA CYS A 54 -12.94 -21.25 -0.58
C CYS A 54 -14.17 -20.62 -1.20
N VAL A 55 -15.06 -21.44 -1.74
CA VAL A 55 -16.28 -20.99 -2.42
C VAL A 55 -17.44 -21.22 -1.47
N ILE A 56 -18.22 -20.17 -1.19
CA ILE A 56 -19.46 -20.32 -0.43
C ILE A 56 -20.45 -21.13 -1.28
N PRO A 57 -21.08 -22.20 -0.75
CA PRO A 57 -22.00 -23.03 -1.54
C PRO A 57 -23.21 -22.23 -2.05
N PRO A 58 -23.84 -22.64 -3.17
CA PRO A 58 -25.00 -21.94 -3.72
C PRO A 58 -26.14 -21.71 -2.71
N SER A 59 -26.35 -22.66 -1.79
CA SER A 59 -27.34 -22.54 -0.71
C SER A 59 -27.14 -21.33 0.22
N HIS A 60 -25.92 -20.82 0.30
CA HIS A 60 -25.54 -19.70 1.19
C HIS A 60 -24.97 -18.50 0.41
N ALA A 61 -25.05 -18.50 -0.93
CA ALA A 61 -24.42 -17.48 -1.76
C ALA A 61 -24.93 -16.05 -1.51
N HIS A 62 -26.15 -15.91 -0.97
CA HIS A 62 -26.77 -14.63 -0.61
C HIS A 62 -26.43 -14.16 0.81
N ARG A 63 -25.67 -14.94 1.57
CA ARG A 63 -25.31 -14.66 2.96
C ARG A 63 -23.81 -14.41 3.08
N ILE A 64 -23.46 -13.57 4.03
CA ILE A 64 -22.07 -13.29 4.39
C ILE A 64 -21.80 -14.04 5.69
N PRO A 65 -20.78 -14.93 5.75
CA PRO A 65 -20.41 -15.58 7.00
C PRO A 65 -19.85 -14.55 7.98
N ASP A 66 -20.07 -14.74 9.27
CA ASP A 66 -19.50 -13.89 10.32
C ASP A 66 -18.02 -14.20 10.52
N SER A 67 -17.66 -15.48 10.41
CA SER A 67 -16.30 -15.94 10.59
C SER A 67 -15.99 -17.21 9.79
N VAL A 68 -14.70 -17.49 9.65
CA VAL A 68 -14.20 -18.66 8.94
C VAL A 68 -13.04 -19.30 9.71
N SER A 69 -13.05 -20.62 9.78
CA SER A 69 -11.95 -21.43 10.29
C SER A 69 -11.38 -22.30 9.18
N VAL A 70 -10.10 -22.64 9.27
CA VAL A 70 -9.42 -23.57 8.36
C VAL A 70 -8.98 -24.80 9.13
N VAL A 71 -9.37 -25.97 8.65
CA VAL A 71 -9.15 -27.27 9.30
C VAL A 71 -8.59 -28.31 8.32
N GLY A 72 -7.84 -29.29 8.83
CA GLY A 72 -7.29 -30.37 7.99
C GLY A 72 -8.39 -31.26 7.42
N LYS A 73 -9.23 -31.81 8.29
CA LYS A 73 -10.39 -32.64 7.92
C LYS A 73 -11.69 -31.90 8.18
N ARG A 74 -12.73 -32.28 7.43
CA ARG A 74 -14.06 -31.66 7.43
C ARG A 74 -14.63 -31.43 8.84
N CYS A 75 -14.49 -32.41 9.72
CA CYS A 75 -15.09 -32.43 11.06
C CYS A 75 -14.08 -32.14 12.19
N ASP A 76 -12.86 -31.71 11.88
CA ASP A 76 -11.90 -31.36 12.93
C ASP A 76 -12.41 -30.14 13.72
N LYS A 77 -12.15 -30.13 15.03
CA LYS A 77 -12.41 -28.97 15.89
C LYS A 77 -11.45 -27.83 15.52
N PRO A 78 -11.96 -26.64 15.13
CA PRO A 78 -11.10 -25.54 14.73
C PRO A 78 -10.34 -24.95 15.92
N MET A 79 -9.04 -24.73 15.75
CA MET A 79 -8.18 -24.00 16.70
C MET A 79 -7.93 -22.54 16.27
N ASN A 80 -8.59 -22.11 15.20
CA ASN A 80 -8.51 -20.78 14.64
C ASN A 80 -9.92 -20.30 14.30
N ASN A 81 -10.14 -18.99 14.36
CA ASN A 81 -11.37 -18.38 13.90
C ASN A 81 -11.07 -16.95 13.44
N LEU A 82 -11.30 -16.67 12.17
CA LEU A 82 -11.05 -15.36 11.57
C LEU A 82 -12.39 -14.71 11.25
N ARG A 83 -12.59 -13.50 11.78
CA ARG A 83 -13.75 -12.67 11.40
C ARG A 83 -13.69 -12.38 9.90
N VAL A 84 -14.80 -12.58 9.22
CA VAL A 84 -14.95 -12.20 7.82
C VAL A 84 -15.22 -10.71 7.75
N VAL A 85 -14.43 -10.01 6.94
CA VAL A 85 -14.54 -8.56 6.76
C VAL A 85 -15.07 -8.28 5.37
N TYR A 86 -16.36 -7.99 5.29
CA TYR A 86 -17.03 -7.57 4.07
C TYR A 86 -17.59 -6.16 4.29
N ASN A 87 -16.99 -5.16 3.63
CA ASN A 87 -17.36 -3.76 3.79
C ASN A 87 -17.99 -3.23 2.49
N PRO A 88 -19.23 -3.62 2.14
CA PRO A 88 -19.87 -3.11 0.93
C PRO A 88 -20.15 -1.60 1.07
N PRO A 89 -20.20 -0.86 -0.05
CA PRO A 89 -20.61 0.54 -0.03
C PRO A 89 -22.08 0.67 0.40
N PRO A 90 -22.48 1.78 1.05
CA PRO A 90 -23.88 2.01 1.44
C PRO A 90 -24.86 1.96 0.27
N THR A 91 -24.40 2.42 -0.90
CA THR A 91 -25.13 2.29 -2.16
C THR A 91 -24.48 1.20 -3.00
N PRO A 92 -25.19 0.08 -3.29
CA PRO A 92 -24.67 -0.99 -4.13
C PRO A 92 -24.14 -0.45 -5.47
N GLY A 93 -23.01 -0.99 -5.93
CA GLY A 93 -22.38 -0.60 -7.20
C GLY A 93 -21.63 0.73 -7.20
N ARG A 94 -21.74 1.57 -6.16
CA ARG A 94 -21.06 2.88 -6.13
C ARG A 94 -19.76 2.85 -5.33
N LYS A 95 -18.69 2.40 -5.98
CA LYS A 95 -17.32 2.50 -5.46
C LYS A 95 -16.83 3.95 -5.49
N LYS A 96 -16.08 4.35 -4.45
CA LYS A 96 -15.25 5.55 -4.49
C LYS A 96 -14.04 5.30 -5.40
N ASP A 97 -13.34 6.35 -5.82
CA ASP A 97 -12.29 6.15 -6.83
C ASP A 97 -11.00 5.57 -6.22
N PHE A 98 -10.41 6.24 -5.22
CA PHE A 98 -9.05 5.93 -4.76
C PHE A 98 -8.97 5.75 -3.24
N ALA A 99 -8.26 4.70 -2.82
CA ALA A 99 -7.71 4.58 -1.49
C ALA A 99 -6.22 4.29 -1.55
N VAL A 100 -5.49 4.71 -0.52
CA VAL A 100 -4.04 4.50 -0.40
C VAL A 100 -3.78 3.41 0.62
N CYS A 101 -2.94 2.44 0.27
CA CYS A 101 -2.43 1.42 1.17
C CYS A 101 -0.93 1.64 1.37
N VAL A 102 -0.47 1.56 2.61
CA VAL A 102 0.93 1.76 2.98
C VAL A 102 1.46 0.51 3.67
N LYS A 103 2.76 0.23 3.53
CA LYS A 103 3.40 -0.86 4.27
C LYS A 103 3.40 -0.64 5.78
N GLY A 104 3.74 -1.70 6.51
CA GLY A 104 3.94 -1.62 7.96
C GLY A 104 5.01 -0.60 8.35
N LEU A 105 4.63 0.35 9.20
CA LEU A 105 5.47 1.40 9.74
C LEU A 105 6.21 0.90 10.98
N ASP A 106 7.52 1.18 11.02
CA ASP A 106 8.42 0.88 12.13
C ASP A 106 9.48 1.99 12.21
N ILE A 107 9.04 3.18 12.65
CA ILE A 107 9.83 4.43 12.62
C ILE A 107 10.01 4.93 14.06
N ASP A 108 11.25 5.07 14.56
CA ASP A 108 11.48 5.63 15.92
C ASP A 108 11.76 7.12 15.89
N ASN A 109 12.30 7.65 14.78
CA ASN A 109 12.56 9.08 14.71
C ASN A 109 11.25 9.82 14.51
N ASP A 110 11.12 10.97 15.15
CA ASP A 110 9.95 11.81 14.94
C ASP A 110 10.00 12.46 13.56
N ILE A 111 9.14 11.97 12.66
CA ILE A 111 8.90 12.55 11.32
C ILE A 111 7.44 13.00 11.17
N SER A 112 6.79 13.33 12.28
CA SER A 112 5.36 13.67 12.33
C SER A 112 4.99 14.77 11.33
N VAL A 113 5.85 15.77 11.17
CA VAL A 113 5.64 16.87 10.22
C VAL A 113 5.58 16.39 8.78
N ASN A 114 6.53 15.55 8.36
CA ASN A 114 6.54 14.97 7.01
C ASN A 114 5.30 14.10 6.76
N ILE A 115 4.84 13.36 7.78
CA ILE A 115 3.64 12.53 7.66
C ILE A 115 2.38 13.38 7.50
N VAL A 116 2.27 14.50 8.23
CA VAL A 116 1.14 15.43 8.05
C VAL A 116 1.15 16.00 6.64
N GLU A 117 2.28 16.52 6.16
CA GLU A 117 2.39 17.06 4.80
C GLU A 117 2.03 16.01 3.74
N TRP A 118 2.57 14.79 3.86
CA TRP A 118 2.27 13.70 2.94
C TRP A 118 0.78 13.31 2.96
N LEU A 119 0.16 13.18 4.13
CA LEU A 119 -1.27 12.85 4.25
C LEU A 119 -2.16 13.92 3.62
N GLU A 120 -1.91 15.19 3.92
CA GLU A 120 -2.67 16.30 3.31
C GLU A 120 -2.53 16.29 1.78
N LEU A 121 -1.32 16.02 1.27
CA LEU A 121 -1.09 15.91 -0.17
C LEU A 121 -1.83 14.71 -0.79
N MET A 122 -1.87 13.54 -0.13
CA MET A 122 -2.65 12.40 -0.62
C MET A 122 -4.14 12.75 -0.76
N PHE A 123 -4.70 13.49 0.21
CA PHE A 123 -6.11 13.90 0.15
C PHE A 123 -6.36 14.96 -0.93
N LEU A 124 -5.44 15.91 -1.12
CA LEU A 124 -5.52 16.88 -2.22
C LEU A 124 -5.45 16.22 -3.60
N LEU A 125 -4.68 15.15 -3.74
CA LEU A 125 -4.56 14.39 -4.99
C LEU A 125 -5.80 13.52 -5.29
N GLY A 126 -6.65 13.26 -4.30
CA GLY A 126 -7.92 12.54 -4.47
C GLY A 126 -8.02 11.21 -3.73
N ALA A 127 -7.11 10.90 -2.80
CA ALA A 127 -7.31 9.78 -1.88
C ALA A 127 -8.55 10.06 -1.00
N ASP A 128 -9.45 9.09 -0.87
CA ASP A 128 -10.56 9.19 0.08
C ASP A 128 -10.12 8.84 1.51
N LYS A 129 -9.31 7.79 1.62
CA LYS A 129 -8.81 7.23 2.88
C LYS A 129 -7.44 6.61 2.69
N VAL A 130 -6.62 6.69 3.72
CA VAL A 130 -5.29 6.06 3.80
C VAL A 130 -5.30 4.93 4.84
N PHE A 131 -4.85 3.74 4.46
CA PHE A 131 -4.78 2.55 5.30
C PHE A 131 -3.34 2.31 5.72
N LEU A 132 -3.11 2.30 7.02
CA LEU A 132 -1.79 2.29 7.65
C LEU A 132 -1.70 1.16 8.67
N TYR A 133 -0.50 0.61 8.78
CA TYR A 133 -0.19 -0.50 9.66
C TYR A 133 1.00 -0.11 10.55
N ASP A 134 0.90 -0.32 11.86
CA ASP A 134 1.89 0.12 12.83
C ASP A 134 2.49 -1.06 13.61
N TYR A 135 3.81 -1.22 13.54
CA TYR A 135 4.58 -2.17 14.35
C TYR A 135 5.02 -1.58 15.71
N GLY A 136 4.75 -0.29 15.96
CA GLY A 136 5.19 0.43 17.16
C GLY A 136 6.09 1.61 16.82
N SER A 137 5.54 2.57 16.10
CA SER A 137 6.20 3.81 15.68
C SER A 137 6.36 4.81 16.84
N HIS A 138 7.09 5.89 16.59
CA HIS A 138 7.28 6.98 17.54
C HIS A 138 5.94 7.53 18.06
N PRO A 139 5.79 7.82 19.37
CA PRO A 139 4.51 8.26 19.94
C PRO A 139 3.89 9.48 19.25
N ASN A 140 4.71 10.44 18.79
CA ASN A 140 4.23 11.61 18.05
C ASN A 140 3.67 11.23 16.66
N ILE A 141 4.26 10.24 15.99
CA ILE A 141 3.70 9.69 14.75
C ILE A 141 2.35 9.04 15.05
N THR A 142 2.28 8.18 16.07
CA THR A 142 1.02 7.55 16.48
C THR A 142 -0.06 8.60 16.85
N LYS A 143 0.32 9.72 17.48
CA LYS A 143 -0.56 10.86 17.77
C LYS A 143 -1.14 11.47 16.48
N VAL A 144 -0.30 11.74 15.48
CA VAL A 144 -0.75 12.22 14.15
C VAL A 144 -1.70 11.22 13.51
N LEU A 145 -1.32 9.94 13.45
CA LEU A 145 -2.14 8.92 12.78
C LEU A 145 -3.50 8.74 13.45
N ARG A 146 -3.56 8.78 14.80
CA ARG A 146 -4.82 8.75 15.56
C ARG A 146 -5.69 9.99 15.30
N HIS A 147 -5.09 11.16 15.13
CA HIS A 147 -5.81 12.38 14.81
C HIS A 147 -6.54 12.30 13.46
N TYR A 148 -5.91 11.73 12.43
CA TYR A 148 -6.57 11.47 11.14
C TYR A 148 -7.55 10.30 11.21
N ALA A 149 -7.29 9.30 12.05
CA ALA A 149 -8.21 8.19 12.25
C ALA A 149 -9.53 8.65 12.89
N ALA A 150 -9.47 9.53 13.89
CA ALA A 150 -10.66 10.13 14.51
C ALA A 150 -11.52 10.96 13.53
N ARG A 151 -10.90 11.48 12.46
CA ARG A 151 -11.58 12.20 11.37
C ARG A 151 -12.09 11.28 10.26
N GLY A 152 -11.94 9.96 10.42
CA GLY A 152 -12.31 8.99 9.41
C GLY A 152 -11.45 9.03 8.15
N LYS A 153 -10.29 9.70 8.16
CA LYS A 153 -9.38 9.86 7.02
C LYS A 153 -8.27 8.82 6.95
N VAL A 154 -7.90 8.26 8.10
CA VAL A 154 -6.94 7.16 8.21
C VAL A 154 -7.62 5.93 8.85
N ASP A 155 -7.27 4.74 8.39
CA ASP A 155 -7.53 3.46 9.07
C ASP A 155 -6.19 2.95 9.59
N LEU A 156 -5.97 3.07 10.90
CA LEU A 156 -4.73 2.67 11.55
C LEU A 156 -4.93 1.31 12.22
N LYS A 157 -4.13 0.32 11.80
CA LYS A 157 -4.10 -1.01 12.42
C LYS A 157 -2.76 -1.31 13.06
N ARG A 158 -2.81 -1.98 14.21
CA ARG A 158 -1.61 -2.63 14.76
C ARG A 158 -1.28 -3.84 13.87
N LEU A 159 -0.01 -3.98 13.51
CA LEU A 159 0.49 -5.12 12.76
C LEU A 159 1.49 -5.91 13.61
N THR A 160 1.50 -7.23 13.41
CA THR A 160 2.41 -8.17 14.08
C THR A 160 3.05 -9.07 13.05
N LEU A 161 4.31 -9.43 13.27
CA LEU A 161 5.01 -10.44 12.50
C LEU A 161 4.46 -11.84 12.78
N PRO A 162 4.37 -12.71 11.76
CA PRO A 162 3.70 -14.00 11.91
C PRO A 162 4.57 -15.06 12.60
N GLY A 163 3.88 -15.98 13.29
CA GLY A 163 4.47 -17.13 13.97
C GLY A 163 5.41 -16.72 15.10
N VAL A 164 6.62 -17.28 15.12
CA VAL A 164 7.62 -17.07 16.19
C VAL A 164 8.49 -15.82 15.98
N GLN A 165 8.13 -14.96 15.02
CA GLN A 165 8.87 -13.73 14.76
C GLN A 165 8.64 -12.69 15.86
N PRO A 166 9.63 -11.81 16.14
CA PRO A 166 9.56 -10.91 17.28
C PRO A 166 8.53 -9.81 17.08
N ASN A 167 7.62 -9.66 18.05
CA ASN A 167 6.58 -8.63 18.09
C ASN A 167 6.78 -7.58 19.21
N VAL A 168 7.95 -7.60 19.83
CA VAL A 168 8.35 -6.62 20.84
C VAL A 168 8.99 -5.42 20.13
N ARG A 169 8.57 -4.21 20.50
CA ARG A 169 9.10 -2.95 19.97
C ARG A 169 10.64 -2.95 20.09
N GLY A 170 11.33 -2.48 19.05
CA GLY A 170 12.79 -2.53 18.97
C GLY A 170 13.36 -3.88 18.51
N LEU A 171 12.85 -5.02 18.98
CA LEU A 171 13.24 -6.34 18.45
C LEU A 171 12.69 -6.58 17.05
N THR A 172 11.43 -6.22 16.80
CA THR A 172 10.82 -6.23 15.45
C THR A 172 11.68 -5.44 14.45
N ARG A 173 12.22 -4.31 14.90
CA ARG A 173 13.09 -3.46 14.09
C ARG A 173 14.45 -4.06 13.83
N ARG A 174 15.10 -4.57 14.87
CA ARG A 174 16.37 -5.26 14.73
C ARG A 174 16.23 -6.42 13.76
N TYR A 175 15.11 -7.15 13.84
CA TYR A 175 14.76 -8.20 12.91
C TYR A 175 14.60 -7.69 11.48
N HIS A 176 13.83 -6.61 11.25
CA HIS A 176 13.67 -5.99 9.93
C HIS A 176 15.00 -5.54 9.30
N LYS A 177 15.91 -4.98 10.11
CA LYS A 177 17.25 -4.58 9.65
C LYS A 177 18.14 -5.77 9.32
N ALA A 178 18.11 -6.82 10.15
CA ALA A 178 18.96 -8.00 9.99
C ALA A 178 18.45 -8.98 8.92
N LYS A 179 17.14 -9.02 8.67
CA LYS A 179 16.47 -9.98 7.77
C LYS A 179 15.62 -9.25 6.73
N VAL A 180 16.28 -8.49 5.85
CA VAL A 180 15.63 -7.66 4.82
C VAL A 180 14.71 -8.47 3.90
N THR A 181 15.09 -9.69 3.51
CA THR A 181 14.23 -10.55 2.68
C THR A 181 12.95 -10.97 3.43
N ASN A 182 13.05 -11.32 4.71
CA ASN A 182 11.88 -11.62 5.55
C ASN A 182 11.00 -10.39 5.74
N LYS A 183 11.60 -9.21 5.95
CA LYS A 183 10.87 -7.95 6.00
C LYS A 183 10.04 -7.76 4.72
N ARG A 184 10.66 -7.82 3.54
CA ARG A 184 9.97 -7.67 2.25
C ARG A 184 8.88 -8.73 2.05
N GLN A 185 9.12 -9.96 2.49
CA GLN A 185 8.12 -11.02 2.43
C GLN A 185 6.92 -10.75 3.36
N ASN A 186 7.17 -10.24 4.57
CA ASN A 186 6.12 -9.88 5.52
C ASN A 186 5.31 -8.65 5.08
N GLU A 187 5.92 -7.72 4.33
CA GLU A 187 5.23 -6.53 3.78
C GLU A 187 4.07 -6.88 2.83
N ILE A 188 4.06 -8.09 2.25
CA ILE A 188 2.96 -8.58 1.40
C ILE A 188 1.64 -8.68 2.16
N ILE A 189 1.69 -9.01 3.45
CA ILE A 189 0.51 -9.22 4.29
C ILE A 189 -0.34 -7.94 4.36
N PRO A 190 0.18 -6.77 4.81
CA PRO A 190 -0.62 -5.55 4.87
C PRO A 190 -1.10 -5.06 3.50
N TYR A 191 -0.34 -5.26 2.41
CA TYR A 191 -0.81 -4.88 1.07
C TYR A 191 -2.08 -5.64 0.68
N ASN A 192 -2.11 -6.94 0.95
CA ASN A 192 -3.23 -7.79 0.58
C ASN A 192 -4.39 -7.67 1.59
N ASP A 193 -4.14 -7.51 2.90
CA ASP A 193 -5.20 -7.15 3.86
C ASP A 193 -5.90 -5.85 3.42
N CYS A 194 -5.12 -4.83 3.06
CA CYS A 194 -5.66 -3.57 2.62
C CYS A 194 -6.50 -3.70 1.33
N LEU A 195 -6.02 -4.46 0.35
CA LEU A 195 -6.78 -4.78 -0.86
C LEU A 195 -8.12 -5.42 -0.51
N TYR A 196 -8.10 -6.58 0.15
CA TYR A 196 -9.30 -7.40 0.38
C TYR A 196 -10.35 -6.73 1.27
N ARG A 197 -9.93 -5.88 2.23
CA ARG A 197 -10.88 -5.09 3.03
C ARG A 197 -11.61 -4.00 2.23
N ASN A 198 -11.13 -3.69 1.03
CA ASN A 198 -11.50 -2.50 0.27
C ASN A 198 -11.88 -2.77 -1.19
N ILE A 199 -11.78 -4.00 -1.69
CA ILE A 199 -12.17 -4.38 -3.07
C ILE A 199 -13.61 -3.97 -3.43
N ALA A 200 -14.52 -3.96 -2.44
CA ALA A 200 -15.91 -3.56 -2.65
C ALA A 200 -16.11 -2.04 -2.60
N ARG A 201 -15.16 -1.27 -2.07
CA ARG A 201 -15.34 0.14 -1.69
C ARG A 201 -14.68 1.12 -2.65
N TYR A 202 -13.57 0.72 -3.25
CA TYR A 202 -12.74 1.59 -4.08
C TYR A 202 -12.52 0.97 -5.44
N LYS A 203 -12.49 1.78 -6.51
CA LYS A 203 -12.11 1.33 -7.85
C LYS A 203 -10.63 0.97 -7.90
N PHE A 204 -9.80 1.86 -7.36
CA PHE A 204 -8.35 1.71 -7.33
C PHE A 204 -7.77 1.71 -5.92
N ILE A 205 -6.84 0.79 -5.72
CA ILE A 205 -5.92 0.80 -4.58
C ILE A 205 -4.55 1.30 -5.05
N VAL A 206 -4.08 2.38 -4.43
CA VAL A 206 -2.76 2.96 -4.68
C VAL A 206 -1.81 2.50 -3.60
N LEU A 207 -0.76 1.78 -3.98
CA LEU A 207 0.31 1.40 -3.07
C LEU A 207 1.45 2.40 -3.22
N VAL A 208 1.76 3.13 -2.15
CA VAL A 208 2.86 4.10 -2.06
C VAL A 208 3.44 4.06 -0.64
N ASP A 209 4.70 4.44 -0.52
CA ASP A 209 5.35 4.69 0.75
C ASP A 209 5.11 6.14 1.21
N ILE A 210 5.34 6.42 2.51
CA ILE A 210 5.11 7.75 3.09
C ILE A 210 6.07 8.84 2.59
N ASP A 211 7.09 8.45 1.82
CA ASP A 211 8.07 9.30 1.18
C ASP A 211 7.88 9.37 -0.35
N GLU A 212 6.76 8.86 -0.85
CA GLU A 212 6.45 8.73 -2.27
C GLU A 212 5.12 9.39 -2.64
N VAL A 213 5.08 10.01 -3.81
CA VAL A 213 3.87 10.67 -4.35
C VAL A 213 3.72 10.36 -5.83
N ILE A 214 2.60 9.76 -6.23
CA ILE A 214 2.23 9.72 -7.65
C ILE A 214 1.69 11.10 -8.03
N MET A 215 2.56 11.93 -8.62
CA MET A 215 2.25 13.32 -8.94
C MET A 215 1.80 13.44 -10.41
N PRO A 216 0.55 13.88 -10.67
CA PRO A 216 0.14 14.28 -12.00
C PRO A 216 0.93 15.50 -12.46
N ARG A 217 1.24 15.61 -13.76
CA ARG A 217 1.99 16.74 -14.33
C ARG A 217 1.11 17.68 -15.15
N ASN A 218 0.05 17.16 -15.75
CA ASN A 218 -0.90 17.91 -16.59
C ASN A 218 -2.36 17.67 -16.18
N ALA A 219 -2.60 17.33 -14.91
CA ALA A 219 -3.93 17.12 -14.35
C ALA A 219 -3.98 17.66 -12.91
N SER A 220 -5.19 17.99 -12.44
CA SER A 220 -5.47 18.54 -11.11
C SER A 220 -5.45 17.51 -9.97
N GLY A 221 -5.50 16.23 -10.30
CA GLY A 221 -5.52 15.13 -9.32
C GLY A 221 -5.63 13.77 -10.00
N TRP A 222 -5.76 12.71 -9.20
CA TRP A 222 -5.78 11.33 -9.71
C TRP A 222 -7.04 11.01 -10.52
N ARG A 223 -8.20 11.62 -10.20
CA ARG A 223 -9.43 11.41 -10.98
C ARG A 223 -9.24 11.82 -12.44
N GLU A 224 -8.79 13.05 -12.65
CA GLU A 224 -8.57 13.59 -14.00
C GLU A 224 -7.44 12.85 -14.72
N LEU A 225 -6.33 12.57 -14.02
CA LEU A 225 -5.25 11.74 -14.58
C LEU A 225 -5.77 10.39 -15.09
N MET A 226 -6.56 9.69 -14.27
CA MET A 226 -7.08 8.37 -14.60
C MET A 226 -8.18 8.42 -15.67
N GLN A 227 -8.95 9.49 -15.77
CA GLN A 227 -9.84 9.72 -16.91
C GLN A 227 -9.05 9.83 -18.23
N GLN A 228 -7.87 10.44 -18.21
CA GLN A 228 -7.01 10.59 -19.40
C GLN A 228 -6.23 9.32 -19.80
N VAL A 229 -5.99 8.37 -18.88
CA VAL A 229 -5.15 7.18 -19.15
C VAL A 229 -5.88 5.85 -19.00
N ALA A 230 -7.02 5.85 -18.32
CA ALA A 230 -7.80 4.68 -17.96
C ALA A 230 -9.32 4.94 -18.04
N PRO A 231 -9.86 5.57 -19.12
CA PRO A 231 -11.26 6.00 -19.16
C PRO A 231 -12.24 4.85 -18.90
N LYS A 232 -12.00 3.67 -19.49
CA LYS A 232 -12.83 2.48 -19.29
C LYS A 232 -12.86 2.00 -17.84
N ALA A 233 -11.70 1.99 -17.18
CA ALA A 233 -11.61 1.60 -15.77
C ALA A 233 -12.29 2.63 -14.85
N MET A 234 -12.23 3.92 -15.21
CA MET A 234 -12.94 4.97 -14.49
C MET A 234 -14.46 4.91 -14.70
N SER A 235 -14.94 4.58 -15.90
CA SER A 235 -16.37 4.45 -16.20
C SER A 235 -16.98 3.14 -15.71
N GLY A 236 -16.17 2.13 -15.41
CA GLY A 236 -16.62 0.78 -15.03
C GLY A 236 -16.93 -0.11 -16.25
N GLU A 237 -16.55 0.32 -17.45
CA GLU A 237 -16.63 -0.52 -18.64
C GLU A 237 -15.66 -1.70 -18.57
N ALA A 238 -15.95 -2.78 -19.29
CA ALA A 238 -15.06 -3.93 -19.36
C ALA A 238 -13.70 -3.56 -19.99
N HIS A 239 -12.60 -3.94 -19.33
CA HIS A 239 -11.23 -3.78 -19.83
C HIS A 239 -10.29 -4.88 -19.28
N PRO A 240 -9.18 -5.19 -19.96
CA PRO A 240 -8.26 -6.23 -19.49
C PRO A 240 -7.19 -5.72 -18.50
N ARG A 241 -7.11 -4.40 -18.28
CA ARG A 241 -6.00 -3.76 -17.57
C ARG A 241 -6.12 -3.91 -16.06
N SER A 242 -5.07 -4.39 -15.39
CA SER A 242 -5.07 -4.64 -13.94
C SER A 242 -4.36 -3.57 -13.13
N SER A 243 -3.43 -2.83 -13.73
CA SER A 243 -2.78 -1.71 -13.04
C SER A 243 -2.22 -0.66 -14.00
N TYR A 244 -2.01 0.55 -13.47
CA TYR A 244 -1.49 1.70 -14.19
C TYR A 244 -0.33 2.28 -13.38
N TYR A 245 0.90 2.13 -13.88
CA TYR A 245 2.10 2.45 -13.12
C TYR A 245 2.82 3.69 -13.64
N VAL A 246 3.53 4.37 -12.74
CA VAL A 246 4.34 5.55 -13.04
C VAL A 246 5.82 5.28 -12.79
N ARG A 247 6.68 5.91 -13.59
CA ARG A 247 8.14 5.83 -13.40
C ARG A 247 8.62 6.64 -12.21
N ASN A 248 9.59 6.11 -11.49
CA ASN A 248 10.21 6.75 -10.34
C ASN A 248 11.23 7.82 -10.73
N VAL A 249 11.25 8.91 -9.97
CA VAL A 249 12.29 9.93 -10.01
C VAL A 249 12.58 10.44 -8.60
N TYR A 250 13.86 10.64 -8.30
CA TYR A 250 14.32 11.00 -6.96
C TYR A 250 14.40 12.50 -6.74
N PHE A 251 13.92 12.92 -5.57
CA PHE A 251 14.14 14.22 -4.95
C PHE A 251 15.02 13.98 -3.73
N LEU A 252 16.32 14.26 -3.85
CA LEU A 252 17.28 14.03 -2.77
C LEU A 252 17.52 15.32 -1.98
N ASP A 253 17.65 15.25 -0.66
CA ASP A 253 17.86 16.44 0.19
C ASP A 253 19.02 17.32 -0.32
N SER A 254 20.15 16.69 -0.69
CA SER A 254 21.33 17.38 -1.23
C SER A 254 21.07 18.17 -2.54
N MET A 255 20.01 17.83 -3.29
CA MET A 255 19.65 18.56 -4.52
C MET A 255 19.04 19.92 -4.18
N GLN A 256 18.25 19.99 -3.11
CA GLN A 256 17.61 21.22 -2.70
C GLN A 256 18.58 22.13 -1.93
N GLU A 257 19.43 21.55 -1.08
CA GLU A 257 20.46 22.28 -0.32
C GLU A 257 21.34 23.17 -1.21
N LYS A 258 21.66 22.70 -2.43
CA LYS A 258 22.43 23.44 -3.44
C LYS A 258 21.69 24.62 -4.07
N GLN A 259 20.35 24.55 -4.13
CA GLN A 259 19.50 25.51 -4.85
C GLN A 259 18.89 26.56 -3.92
N GLY A 260 19.04 26.40 -2.59
CA GLY A 260 18.44 27.28 -1.60
C GLY A 260 17.04 26.82 -1.19
N TRP A 261 16.25 27.71 -0.61
CA TRP A 261 14.98 27.34 0.02
C TRP A 261 13.93 28.41 -0.20
N ASP A 262 12.67 28.02 -0.41
CA ASP A 262 11.59 28.99 -0.61
C ASP A 262 11.26 29.66 0.74
N ARG A 263 11.42 30.99 0.78
CA ARG A 263 11.15 31.82 1.97
C ARG A 263 9.66 31.85 2.33
N ASN A 264 8.77 31.54 1.39
CA ASN A 264 7.32 31.55 1.58
C ASN A 264 6.77 30.18 2.05
N VAL A 265 7.64 29.19 2.20
CA VAL A 265 7.31 27.85 2.68
C VAL A 265 8.07 27.63 4.00
N PRO A 266 7.42 27.14 5.07
CA PRO A 266 8.14 26.76 6.28
C PRO A 266 9.22 25.72 6.01
N ARG A 267 10.38 25.81 6.66
CA ARG A 267 11.52 24.91 6.40
C ARG A 267 11.23 23.43 6.66
N PHE A 268 10.31 23.14 7.58
CA PHE A 268 9.95 21.79 7.95
C PHE A 268 9.01 21.09 6.95
N MET A 269 8.44 21.82 5.98
CA MET A 269 7.60 21.24 4.92
C MET A 269 8.49 20.64 3.83
N HIS A 270 8.92 19.40 4.07
CA HIS A 270 9.90 18.69 3.25
C HIS A 270 9.51 18.65 1.77
N MET A 271 8.30 18.20 1.42
CA MET A 271 7.92 18.02 0.02
C MET A 271 7.79 19.34 -0.74
N LEU A 272 7.19 20.38 -0.13
CA LEU A 272 7.10 21.70 -0.75
C LEU A 272 8.45 22.44 -0.83
N GLN A 273 9.40 22.11 0.04
CA GLN A 273 10.75 22.66 -0.04
C GLN A 273 11.60 21.96 -1.10
N HIS A 274 11.42 20.66 -1.32
CA HIS A 274 12.24 19.87 -2.24
C HIS A 274 11.61 19.81 -3.64
N VAL A 275 11.80 20.87 -4.43
CA VAL A 275 11.26 20.97 -5.80
C VAL A 275 12.30 20.67 -6.88
N HIS A 276 13.50 20.24 -6.51
CA HIS A 276 14.53 19.78 -7.45
C HIS A 276 14.65 18.26 -7.43
N ARG A 277 14.60 17.67 -8.62
CA ARG A 277 14.75 16.23 -8.82
C ARG A 277 15.91 15.90 -9.73
N ALA A 278 16.33 14.64 -9.70
CA ALA A 278 17.22 14.10 -10.74
C ALA A 278 16.61 14.31 -12.13
N ILE A 279 17.46 14.66 -13.11
CA ILE A 279 17.04 14.78 -14.52
C ILE A 279 16.52 13.43 -15.03
N ASN A 280 17.25 12.36 -14.73
CA ASN A 280 16.96 11.02 -15.20
C ASN A 280 16.02 10.26 -14.24
N TYR A 281 15.03 9.60 -14.83
CA TYR A 281 14.19 8.61 -14.16
C TYR A 281 15.00 7.33 -13.86
N THR A 282 14.51 6.52 -12.93
CA THR A 282 15.01 5.14 -12.79
C THR A 282 14.74 4.33 -14.06
N ALA A 283 15.45 3.21 -14.24
CA ALA A 283 15.19 2.30 -15.34
C ALA A 283 13.70 1.92 -15.45
N PRO A 284 13.18 1.64 -16.65
CA PRO A 284 11.80 1.17 -16.81
C PRO A 284 11.48 0.04 -15.83
N THR A 285 10.26 0.05 -15.26
CA THR A 285 9.75 -0.91 -14.26
C THR A 285 10.46 -0.95 -12.90
N SER A 286 11.60 -0.29 -12.74
CA SER A 286 12.31 -0.19 -11.45
C SER A 286 11.70 0.85 -10.52
N TYR A 287 11.40 0.43 -9.28
CA TYR A 287 10.84 1.27 -8.22
C TYR A 287 9.50 1.92 -8.55
N ILE A 288 8.75 1.40 -9.52
CA ILE A 288 7.45 1.94 -9.92
C ILE A 288 6.42 1.85 -8.79
N LYS A 289 5.40 2.70 -8.82
CA LYS A 289 4.17 2.54 -8.05
C LYS A 289 2.97 2.68 -8.97
N ALA A 290 1.84 2.12 -8.57
CA ALA A 290 0.71 1.93 -9.46
C ALA A 290 -0.65 2.13 -8.79
N PHE A 291 -1.61 2.53 -9.62
CA PHE A 291 -3.03 2.37 -9.36
C PHE A 291 -3.44 0.94 -9.71
N HIS A 292 -3.90 0.17 -8.73
CA HIS A 292 -4.30 -1.22 -8.90
C HIS A 292 -5.82 -1.30 -9.00
N ASP A 293 -6.34 -1.85 -10.09
CA ASP A 293 -7.77 -2.02 -10.30
C ASP A 293 -8.29 -3.18 -9.45
N THR A 294 -9.17 -2.87 -8.50
CA THR A 294 -9.72 -3.84 -7.53
C THR A 294 -10.55 -4.95 -8.14
N GLU A 295 -11.04 -4.79 -9.37
CA GLU A 295 -11.84 -5.79 -10.09
C GLU A 295 -10.99 -6.70 -10.97
N ARG A 296 -9.67 -6.49 -10.98
CA ARG A 296 -8.74 -7.18 -11.87
C ARG A 296 -7.56 -7.82 -11.13
N VAL A 297 -7.06 -7.17 -10.07
CA VAL A 297 -5.97 -7.71 -9.27
C VAL A 297 -6.46 -8.75 -8.26
N GLN A 298 -5.64 -9.76 -8.00
CA GLN A 298 -5.92 -10.80 -7.02
C GLN A 298 -4.92 -10.74 -5.85
N THR A 299 -3.65 -10.48 -6.12
CA THR A 299 -2.64 -10.24 -5.07
C THR A 299 -1.68 -9.13 -5.43
N LEU A 300 -1.22 -8.40 -4.43
CA LEU A 300 -0.36 -7.22 -4.59
C LEU A 300 1.04 -7.39 -3.99
N HIS A 301 1.97 -6.70 -4.62
CA HIS A 301 3.29 -6.35 -4.13
C HIS A 301 3.44 -4.81 -4.12
N ASN A 302 4.43 -4.29 -3.40
CA ASN A 302 4.66 -2.84 -3.26
C ASN A 302 4.72 -2.09 -4.60
N HIS A 303 5.20 -2.74 -5.66
CA HIS A 303 5.42 -2.11 -6.96
C HIS A 303 4.41 -2.51 -8.05
N PHE A 304 3.82 -3.71 -7.96
CA PHE A 304 3.00 -4.28 -9.04
C PHE A 304 2.07 -5.40 -8.51
N PRO A 305 1.01 -5.79 -9.24
CA PRO A 305 0.23 -6.97 -8.90
C PRO A 305 1.07 -8.25 -9.07
N PHE A 306 1.09 -9.12 -8.05
CA PHE A 306 1.70 -10.45 -8.17
C PHE A 306 0.83 -11.42 -8.94
N SER A 307 -0.50 -11.28 -8.85
CA SER A 307 -1.44 -12.07 -9.64
C SER A 307 -2.74 -11.31 -9.87
N CYS A 308 -3.47 -11.75 -10.89
CA CYS A 308 -4.70 -11.12 -11.36
C CYS A 308 -5.78 -12.19 -11.54
N LEU A 309 -7.05 -11.76 -11.54
CA LEU A 309 -8.21 -12.64 -11.70
C LEU A 309 -8.25 -13.29 -13.09
N MET A 310 -7.73 -12.58 -14.09
CA MET A 310 -7.42 -13.15 -15.39
C MET A 310 -6.00 -13.76 -15.34
N ASN A 311 -5.77 -14.84 -16.10
CA ASN A 311 -4.53 -15.62 -16.06
C ASN A 311 -3.23 -14.78 -16.18
N ASN A 312 -3.28 -13.61 -16.83
CA ASN A 312 -2.16 -12.68 -16.93
C ASN A 312 -2.53 -11.29 -16.38
N CYS A 313 -1.61 -10.69 -15.63
CA CYS A 313 -1.69 -9.28 -15.27
C CYS A 313 -1.33 -8.40 -16.47
N SER A 314 -2.16 -7.38 -16.74
CA SER A 314 -1.95 -6.43 -17.82
C SER A 314 -1.78 -5.02 -17.28
N SER A 315 -0.53 -4.58 -17.16
CA SER A 315 -0.19 -3.26 -16.61
C SER A 315 0.09 -2.25 -17.71
N ILE A 316 -0.31 -1.00 -17.52
CA ILE A 316 -0.02 0.12 -18.42
C ILE A 316 0.98 1.08 -17.79
N SER A 317 2.01 1.46 -18.54
CA SER A 317 2.88 2.58 -18.16
C SER A 317 2.16 3.90 -18.44
N ILE A 318 2.02 4.74 -17.42
CA ILE A 318 1.62 6.12 -17.59
C ILE A 318 2.85 6.91 -18.09
N PRO A 319 2.73 7.69 -19.19
CA PRO A 319 3.84 8.51 -19.68
C PRO A 319 4.30 9.54 -18.64
N THR A 320 5.62 9.79 -18.57
CA THR A 320 6.22 10.77 -17.65
C THR A 320 5.84 12.22 -17.96
N THR A 321 5.20 12.48 -19.11
CA THR A 321 4.56 13.76 -19.43
C THR A 321 3.22 13.94 -18.73
N LYS A 322 2.54 12.84 -18.37
CA LYS A 322 1.24 12.85 -17.67
C LYS A 322 1.38 12.72 -16.16
N ALA A 323 2.23 11.81 -15.68
CA ALA A 323 2.50 11.64 -14.26
C ALA A 323 3.84 10.94 -14.02
N HIS A 324 4.38 11.12 -12.82
CA HIS A 324 5.54 10.36 -12.35
C HIS A 324 5.44 10.08 -10.85
N LEU A 325 6.28 9.17 -10.36
CA LEU A 325 6.44 8.92 -8.93
C LEU A 325 7.58 9.79 -8.40
N GLN A 326 7.24 10.77 -7.57
CA GLN A 326 8.19 11.57 -6.81
C GLN A 326 8.62 10.78 -5.58
N HIS A 327 9.91 10.53 -5.44
CA HIS A 327 10.46 9.82 -4.29
C HIS A 327 11.40 10.73 -3.51
N TYR A 328 10.91 11.21 -2.37
CA TYR A 328 11.57 12.16 -1.48
C TYR A 328 12.48 11.42 -0.52
N ARG A 329 13.79 11.70 -0.55
CA ARG A 329 14.76 10.90 0.18
C ARG A 329 15.89 11.75 0.72
N LYS A 330 16.31 11.46 1.94
CA LYS A 330 17.57 11.99 2.47
C LYS A 330 18.76 11.64 1.58
N ASP A 331 18.80 10.38 1.14
CA ASP A 331 19.86 9.91 0.28
C ASP A 331 19.45 8.71 -0.61
N CYS A 332 20.26 8.44 -1.63
CA CYS A 332 20.16 7.31 -2.52
C CYS A 332 20.13 5.97 -1.76
N VAL A 333 19.39 5.02 -2.32
CA VAL A 333 19.47 3.61 -1.89
C VAL A 333 20.76 2.97 -2.38
N ASN A 334 21.22 1.95 -1.67
CA ASN A 334 22.44 1.19 -2.00
C ASN A 334 22.43 0.66 -3.44
N ASP A 335 21.27 0.20 -3.92
CA ASP A 335 21.07 -0.33 -5.27
C ASP A 335 21.41 0.70 -6.37
N LEU A 336 21.34 2.00 -6.05
CA LEU A 336 21.59 3.11 -6.96
C LEU A 336 22.93 3.82 -6.71
N ARG A 337 23.81 3.23 -5.90
CA ARG A 337 25.09 3.83 -5.52
C ARG A 337 25.91 4.32 -6.73
N LYS A 338 25.91 3.55 -7.83
CA LYS A 338 26.64 3.91 -9.07
C LYS A 338 26.08 5.15 -9.77
N LEU A 339 24.77 5.38 -9.69
CA LEU A 339 24.09 6.52 -10.32
C LEU A 339 23.94 7.71 -9.37
N CYS A 340 24.21 7.52 -8.08
CA CYS A 340 23.89 8.50 -7.07
C CYS A 340 24.60 9.84 -7.27
N ALA A 341 25.91 9.81 -7.55
CA ALA A 341 26.68 11.03 -7.82
C ALA A 341 26.10 11.79 -9.04
N TYR A 342 25.71 11.05 -10.08
CA TYR A 342 25.06 11.64 -11.26
C TYR A 342 23.74 12.29 -10.89
N TYR A 343 22.85 11.59 -10.16
CA TYR A 343 21.56 12.13 -9.73
C TYR A 343 21.71 13.40 -8.88
N ARG A 344 22.62 13.42 -7.91
CA ARG A 344 22.84 14.59 -7.03
C ARG A 344 23.39 15.82 -7.76
N ASN A 345 24.06 15.63 -8.90
CA ASN A 345 24.73 16.71 -9.63
C ASN A 345 23.97 17.17 -10.88
N HIS A 346 23.05 16.36 -11.40
CA HIS A 346 22.27 16.66 -12.60
C HIS A 346 20.80 16.77 -12.24
N THR A 347 20.38 17.98 -11.88
CA THR A 347 19.05 18.27 -11.32
C THR A 347 18.24 19.19 -12.21
N VAL A 348 16.93 19.06 -12.17
CA VAL A 348 15.98 19.97 -12.83
C VAL A 348 14.87 20.34 -11.83
N MET A 349 14.39 21.58 -11.92
CA MET A 349 13.25 22.04 -11.14
C MET A 349 11.97 21.35 -11.63
N ASP A 350 11.19 20.81 -10.69
CA ASP A 350 9.88 20.26 -10.93
C ASP A 350 8.82 21.06 -10.15
N GLN A 351 8.01 21.79 -10.90
CA GLN A 351 7.00 22.67 -10.34
C GLN A 351 5.65 21.97 -10.11
N ALA A 352 5.52 20.67 -10.40
CA ALA A 352 4.22 19.99 -10.38
C ALA A 352 3.53 20.07 -9.01
N ILE A 353 4.29 19.95 -7.91
CA ILE A 353 3.75 20.04 -6.55
C ILE A 353 3.27 21.46 -6.20
N LEU A 354 3.80 22.50 -6.84
CA LEU A 354 3.52 23.90 -6.51
C LEU A 354 2.06 24.29 -6.80
N ARG A 355 1.35 23.55 -7.67
CA ARG A 355 -0.10 23.72 -7.87
C ARG A 355 -0.90 23.51 -6.58
N TYR A 356 -0.37 22.72 -5.65
CA TYR A 356 -1.00 22.42 -4.38
C TYR A 356 -0.38 23.24 -3.23
N LYS A 357 0.55 24.16 -3.49
CA LYS A 357 1.34 24.87 -2.48
C LYS A 357 0.48 25.48 -1.38
N GLU A 358 -0.46 26.36 -1.75
CA GLU A 358 -1.27 27.09 -0.77
C GLU A 358 -2.27 26.20 -0.01
N PRO A 359 -3.06 25.31 -0.64
CA PRO A 359 -3.92 24.41 0.11
C PRO A 359 -3.12 23.44 1.01
N LEU A 360 -1.99 22.91 0.53
CA LEU A 360 -1.14 22.00 1.30
C LEU A 360 -0.50 22.68 2.50
N LYS A 361 0.10 23.86 2.30
CA LYS A 361 0.67 24.69 3.37
C LYS A 361 -0.36 25.01 4.44
N ARG A 362 -1.55 25.46 4.03
CA ARG A 362 -2.65 25.82 4.95
C ARG A 362 -3.10 24.62 5.77
N ALA A 363 -3.39 23.49 5.13
CA ALA A 363 -3.88 22.29 5.81
C ALA A 363 -2.83 21.71 6.76
N THR A 364 -1.57 21.63 6.30
CA THR A 364 -0.44 21.14 7.11
C THR A 364 -0.25 22.00 8.35
N LEU A 365 -0.14 23.32 8.21
CA LEU A 365 0.03 24.24 9.33
C LEU A 365 -1.13 24.17 10.32
N LYS A 366 -2.37 24.07 9.82
CA LYS A 366 -3.55 23.91 10.68
C LYS A 366 -3.43 22.64 11.52
N THR A 367 -3.16 21.49 10.89
CA THR A 367 -3.06 20.21 11.59
C THR A 367 -1.90 20.21 12.60
N LEU A 368 -0.75 20.78 12.26
CA LEU A 368 0.39 20.86 13.16
C LEU A 368 0.10 21.73 14.39
N ARG A 369 -0.60 22.86 14.23
CA ARG A 369 -1.05 23.71 15.35
C ARG A 369 -2.08 23.00 16.22
N ASP A 370 -3.09 22.36 15.61
CA ASP A 370 -4.09 21.55 16.33
C ASP A 370 -3.44 20.46 17.18
N LEU A 371 -2.30 19.93 16.73
CA LEU A 371 -1.52 18.90 17.40
C LEU A 371 -0.37 19.42 18.26
N LYS A 372 -0.17 20.74 18.36
CA LYS A 372 0.91 21.40 19.12
C LYS A 372 2.32 20.97 18.72
N PHE A 373 2.57 20.82 17.41
CA PHE A 373 3.91 20.60 16.86
C PHE A 373 4.64 21.90 16.49
N VAL A 374 3.89 22.97 16.18
CA VAL A 374 4.39 24.29 15.76
C VAL A 374 3.53 25.40 16.34
#